data_AF-A0A3A0ADT3-F1
#
_entry.id   AF-A0A3A0ADT3-F1
#
_cell.length_a   1.000
_cell.length_b   1.000
_cell.length_c   1.000
_cell.angle_alpha   90.00
_cell.angle_beta   90.00
_cell.angle_gamma   90.00
#
_symmetry.space_group_name_H-M   'P 1'
#
loop_
_entity.id
_entity.type
_entity.pdbx_description
1 polymer ?
#
loop_
_entity_poly.entity_id
_entity_poly.type
_entity_poly.pdbx_seq_one_letter_code
_entity_poly.pdbx_strand_id
1 'polypeptide(L)'
;MTLSGTGANDTIIDGGGQDRVVKILTGTVQISGVTIRGGHSFEPGFVSKGGAGIYNRGVLTVIATIIEHNQVFGFDVAGGGGIYNGGQRRRTPCRQEQGNGKQQAENHCRNPLCGIGRGGRT
;
A
#
# COMPACT_ATOMS: atom_id res chain seq x y z
N MET A 1 -2.63 1.90 -15.36
CA MET A 1 -1.78 3.02 -15.84
C MET A 1 -0.37 2.50 -16.04
N THR A 2 0.34 3.03 -17.03
CA THR A 2 1.75 2.71 -17.27
C THR A 2 2.59 3.98 -17.22
N LEU A 3 3.74 3.92 -16.57
CA LEU A 3 4.75 4.96 -16.54
C LEU A 3 6.06 4.35 -17.07
N SER A 4 6.49 4.81 -18.23
CA SER A 4 7.65 4.25 -18.93
C SER A 4 8.68 5.32 -19.24
N GLY A 5 9.94 5.05 -18.91
CA GLY A 5 11.09 5.82 -19.36
C GLY A 5 11.88 5.10 -20.45
N THR A 6 12.86 5.81 -21.01
CA THR A 6 13.75 5.30 -22.06
C THR A 6 14.85 4.38 -21.52
N GLY A 7 15.03 4.32 -20.20
CA GLY A 7 16.06 3.55 -19.52
C GLY A 7 16.33 4.09 -18.12
N ALA A 8 16.67 3.22 -17.17
CA ALA A 8 16.87 3.64 -15.78
C ALA A 8 18.02 4.64 -15.62
N ASN A 9 19.02 4.61 -16.51
CA ASN A 9 20.13 5.57 -16.50
C ASN A 9 19.78 6.92 -17.14
N ASP A 10 18.68 7.01 -17.89
CA ASP A 10 18.33 8.21 -18.68
C ASP A 10 17.13 8.95 -18.10
N THR A 11 16.06 8.21 -17.79
CA THR A 11 14.83 8.80 -17.28
C THR A 11 14.82 8.77 -15.77
N ILE A 12 15.02 9.94 -15.15
CA ILE A 12 15.05 10.11 -13.70
C ILE A 12 13.77 10.83 -13.25
N ILE A 13 13.09 10.23 -12.29
CA ILE A 13 11.99 10.84 -11.54
C ILE A 13 12.52 11.14 -10.14
N ASP A 14 12.76 12.42 -9.88
CA ASP A 14 13.41 12.90 -8.66
C ASP A 14 12.40 13.63 -7.76
N GLY A 15 12.30 13.20 -6.51
CA GLY A 15 11.48 13.85 -5.48
C GLY A 15 12.13 15.09 -4.85
N GLY A 16 13.41 15.36 -5.14
CA GLY A 16 14.14 16.53 -4.68
C GLY A 16 14.33 16.65 -3.16
N GLY A 17 14.09 15.58 -2.41
CA GLY A 17 14.15 15.55 -0.95
C GLY A 17 12.91 16.13 -0.25
N GLN A 18 11.83 16.41 -0.99
CA GLN A 18 10.70 17.19 -0.45
C GLN A 18 9.50 16.35 -0.03
N ASP A 19 9.12 15.35 -0.82
CA ASP A 19 8.02 14.42 -0.53
C ASP A 19 8.31 13.08 -1.22
N ARG A 20 7.37 12.14 -1.13
CA ARG A 20 7.43 10.88 -1.86
C ARG A 20 7.40 11.12 -3.36
N VAL A 21 8.16 10.32 -4.09
CA VAL A 21 8.21 10.43 -5.56
C VAL A 21 6.91 9.93 -6.19
N VAL A 22 6.43 8.76 -5.77
CA VAL A 22 5.22 8.14 -6.34
C VAL A 22 4.28 7.65 -5.24
N LYS A 23 3.00 8.03 -5.35
CA LYS A 23 1.91 7.56 -4.48
C LYS A 23 0.84 6.85 -5.30
N ILE A 24 0.66 5.56 -5.06
CA ILE A 24 -0.39 4.73 -5.68
C ILE A 24 -1.42 4.42 -4.62
N LEU A 25 -2.50 5.20 -4.58
CA LEU A 25 -3.54 5.04 -3.55
C LEU A 25 -4.52 3.92 -3.89
N THR A 26 -4.78 3.69 -5.17
CA THR A 26 -5.68 2.67 -5.72
C THR A 26 -5.25 2.29 -7.15
N GLY A 27 -5.86 1.24 -7.71
CA GLY A 27 -5.67 0.83 -9.11
C GLY A 27 -4.42 0.01 -9.38
N THR A 28 -4.16 -0.25 -10.67
CA THR A 28 -3.00 -1.02 -11.15
C THR A 28 -2.05 -0.10 -11.91
N VAL A 29 -0.79 -0.08 -11.48
CA VAL A 29 0.28 0.72 -12.06
C VAL A 29 1.47 -0.16 -12.44
N GLN A 30 1.96 0.01 -13.66
CA GLN A 30 3.23 -0.53 -14.09
C GLN A 30 4.23 0.61 -14.27
N ILE A 31 5.42 0.44 -13.69
CA ILE A 31 6.54 1.38 -13.83
C ILE A 31 7.70 0.65 -14.49
N SER A 32 8.27 1.23 -15.55
CA SER A 32 9.39 0.60 -16.26
C SER A 32 10.43 1.58 -16.80
N GLY A 33 11.71 1.19 -16.77
CA GLY A 33 12.77 1.91 -17.46
C GLY A 33 13.06 3.31 -16.90
N VAL A 34 12.93 3.50 -15.58
CA VAL A 34 13.18 4.78 -14.91
C VAL A 34 14.08 4.60 -13.68
N THR A 35 14.68 5.69 -13.21
CA THR A 35 15.20 5.81 -11.84
C THR A 35 14.21 6.60 -11.00
N ILE A 36 13.90 6.12 -9.80
CA ILE A 36 13.08 6.81 -8.79
C ILE A 36 13.97 7.12 -7.60
N ARG A 37 14.21 8.41 -7.35
CA ARG A 37 15.15 8.84 -6.30
C ARG A 37 14.75 10.14 -5.63
N GLY A 38 15.49 10.50 -4.57
CA GLY A 38 15.30 11.76 -3.87
C GLY A 38 13.95 11.85 -3.16
N GLY A 39 13.28 10.73 -2.95
CA GLY A 39 12.06 10.68 -2.17
C GLY A 39 12.36 10.90 -0.70
N HIS A 40 11.61 11.79 -0.06
CA HIS A 40 11.72 12.03 1.38
C HIS A 40 10.33 12.00 2.01
N SER A 41 10.14 11.18 3.05
CA SER A 41 8.89 11.15 3.81
C SER A 41 9.19 11.47 5.26
N PHE A 42 8.79 12.67 5.68
CA PHE A 42 8.76 13.09 7.08
C PHE A 42 7.30 13.23 7.49
N GLU A 43 6.85 12.42 8.46
CA GLU A 43 5.56 12.68 9.12
C GLU A 43 5.81 12.92 10.61
N PRO A 44 5.41 14.09 11.14
CA PRO A 44 5.41 14.31 12.57
C PRO A 44 4.36 13.38 13.22
N GLY A 45 4.79 12.54 14.16
CA GLY A 45 3.94 11.62 14.93
C GLY A 45 4.34 10.14 14.80
N PHE A 46 3.75 9.28 15.63
CA PHE A 46 4.03 7.83 15.69
C PHE A 46 3.46 7.02 14.51
N VAL A 47 3.10 7.68 13.40
CA VAL A 47 2.45 7.00 12.27
C VAL A 47 3.51 6.61 11.25
N SER A 48 3.86 5.32 11.24
CA SER A 48 4.76 4.74 10.24
C SER A 48 4.17 4.89 8.83
N LYS A 49 4.84 5.64 7.95
CA LYS A 49 4.62 5.55 6.50
C LYS A 49 5.95 5.33 5.81
N GLY A 50 6.20 4.07 5.43
CA GLY A 50 7.33 3.73 4.58
C GLY A 50 7.18 4.24 3.15
N GLY A 51 8.21 4.01 2.33
CA GLY A 51 8.13 4.17 0.88
C GLY A 51 8.24 5.62 0.43
N ALA A 52 9.34 6.28 0.79
CA ALA A 52 9.64 7.61 0.30
C ALA A 52 9.89 7.63 -1.22
N GLY A 53 10.42 6.56 -1.80
CA GLY A 53 10.43 6.39 -3.25
C GLY A 53 9.01 6.13 -3.77
N ILE A 54 8.47 4.97 -3.42
CA ILE A 54 7.14 4.52 -3.84
C ILE A 54 6.31 4.09 -2.64
N TYR A 55 5.16 4.72 -2.49
CA TYR A 55 4.12 4.29 -1.58
C TYR A 55 2.97 3.67 -2.37
N ASN A 56 2.75 2.36 -2.20
CA ASN A 56 1.71 1.60 -2.89
C ASN A 56 0.65 1.04 -1.93
N ARG A 57 -0.62 1.31 -2.23
CA ARG A 57 -1.83 0.67 -1.67
C ARG A 57 -2.66 -0.06 -2.73
N GLY A 58 -2.32 0.09 -4.01
CA GLY A 58 -2.93 -0.61 -5.15
C GLY A 58 -2.13 -1.84 -5.58
N VAL A 59 -2.12 -2.13 -6.87
CA VAL A 59 -1.26 -3.14 -7.51
C VAL A 59 -0.13 -2.44 -8.25
N LEU A 60 1.11 -2.81 -7.94
CA LEU A 60 2.31 -2.23 -8.52
C LEU A 60 3.16 -3.32 -9.17
N THR A 61 3.51 -3.11 -10.44
CA THR A 61 4.54 -3.88 -11.16
C THR A 61 5.71 -2.96 -11.48
N VAL A 62 6.92 -3.36 -11.12
CA VAL A 62 8.16 -2.60 -11.37
C VAL A 62 9.09 -3.44 -12.23
N ILE A 63 9.54 -2.90 -13.36
CA ILE A 63 10.38 -3.61 -14.33
C ILE A 63 11.55 -2.73 -14.71
N ALA A 64 12.78 -3.26 -14.72
CA ALA A 64 13.98 -2.53 -15.18
C ALA A 64 14.06 -1.08 -14.63
N THR A 65 13.83 -0.92 -13.33
CA THR A 65 13.75 0.37 -12.64
C THR A 65 14.77 0.37 -11.51
N ILE A 66 15.46 1.49 -11.31
CA ILE A 66 16.37 1.71 -10.17
C ILE A 66 15.63 2.54 -9.13
N ILE A 67 15.70 2.14 -7.86
CA ILE A 67 15.08 2.87 -6.75
C ILE A 67 16.16 3.11 -5.70
N GLU A 68 16.67 4.34 -5.64
CA GLU A 68 17.85 4.69 -4.87
C GLU A 68 17.69 6.03 -4.16
N HIS A 69 18.52 6.30 -3.15
CA HIS A 69 18.56 7.59 -2.45
C HIS A 69 17.17 8.10 -1.98
N ASN A 70 16.33 7.18 -1.48
CA ASN A 70 15.02 7.50 -0.91
C ASN A 70 15.05 7.27 0.60
N GLN A 71 14.57 8.23 1.38
CA GLN A 71 14.69 8.25 2.83
C GLN A 71 13.35 8.49 3.53
N VAL A 72 13.06 7.68 4.53
CA VAL A 72 11.94 7.89 5.46
C VAL A 72 12.54 8.32 6.79
N PHE A 73 11.98 9.37 7.38
CA PHE A 73 12.33 9.82 8.72
C PHE A 73 11.12 9.65 9.63
N GLY A 74 11.28 8.94 10.74
CA GLY A 74 10.23 8.66 11.72
C GLY A 74 10.80 8.12 13.03
N PHE A 75 10.05 8.28 14.13
CA PHE A 75 10.56 8.07 15.49
C PHE A 75 10.49 6.61 15.98
N ASP A 76 9.57 5.79 15.47
CA ASP A 76 9.32 4.43 16.00
C ASP A 76 9.70 3.32 15.02
N VAL A 77 9.01 3.24 13.86
CA VAL A 77 9.19 2.15 12.90
C VAL A 77 9.10 2.71 11.49
N ALA A 78 10.18 3.23 10.93
CA ALA A 78 10.19 3.62 9.53
C ALA A 78 10.15 2.36 8.65
N GLY A 79 9.14 2.22 7.79
CA GLY A 79 9.20 1.24 6.70
C GLY A 79 10.34 1.60 5.74
N GLY A 80 10.77 0.64 4.89
CA GLY A 80 11.86 0.85 3.95
C GLY A 80 11.70 2.12 3.10
N GLY A 81 12.80 2.83 2.86
CA GLY A 81 12.82 4.11 2.14
C GLY A 81 12.47 4.01 0.67
N GLY A 82 12.84 2.90 0.02
CA GLY A 82 12.59 2.67 -1.40
C GLY A 82 11.12 2.42 -1.73
N ILE A 83 10.59 1.26 -1.35
CA ILE A 83 9.20 0.88 -1.62
C ILE A 83 8.50 0.49 -0.33
N TYR A 84 7.30 1.01 -0.14
CA TYR A 84 6.36 0.49 0.84
C TYR A 84 5.10 0.01 0.14
N ASN A 85 4.78 -1.26 0.36
CA ASN A 85 3.59 -1.91 -0.18
C ASN A 85 2.61 -2.21 0.97
N GLY A 86 1.79 -1.22 1.31
CA GLY A 86 0.78 -1.33 2.37
C GLY A 86 -0.60 -1.64 1.81
N GLY A 87 -0.67 -2.63 0.90
CA GLY A 87 -1.86 -2.96 0.10
C GLY A 87 -3.17 -2.82 0.88
N GLN A 88 -4.22 -2.31 0.23
CA GLN A 88 -5.58 -2.44 0.77
C GLN A 88 -5.80 -3.93 1.04
N ARG A 89 -6.03 -4.32 2.30
CA ARG A 89 -6.57 -5.67 2.55
C ARG A 89 -7.84 -5.73 1.73
N ARG A 90 -7.88 -6.62 0.73
CA ARG A 90 -9.11 -6.93 0.01
C ARG A 90 -10.09 -7.41 1.07
N ARG A 91 -10.97 -6.51 1.52
CA ARG A 91 -12.17 -6.90 2.24
C ARG A 91 -12.99 -7.61 1.18
N THR A 92 -12.79 -8.92 1.02
CA THR A 92 -13.74 -9.74 0.30
C THR A 92 -15.07 -9.46 0.97
N PRO A 93 -16.06 -8.83 0.29
CA PRO A 93 -17.37 -8.74 0.87
C PRO A 93 -17.83 -10.19 1.04
N CYS A 94 -18.00 -10.65 2.28
CA CYS A 94 -18.74 -11.86 2.54
C CYS A 94 -20.16 -11.59 2.03
N ARG A 95 -20.45 -11.98 0.79
CA ARG A 95 -21.80 -11.94 0.24
C ARG A 95 -22.58 -13.02 0.98
N GLN A 96 -23.34 -12.63 2.00
CA GLN A 96 -24.41 -13.49 2.51
C GLN A 96 -25.48 -13.53 1.43
N GLU A 97 -25.40 -14.52 0.56
CA GLU A 97 -26.57 -14.93 -0.23
C GLU A 97 -27.60 -15.44 0.77
N GLN A 98 -28.60 -14.61 1.08
CA GLN A 98 -29.83 -15.11 1.70
C GLN A 98 -30.62 -15.85 0.61
N GLY A 99 -30.16 -17.05 0.28
CA GLY A 99 -30.95 -18.07 -0.39
C GLY A 99 -31.85 -18.72 0.65
N ASN A 100 -33.15 -18.68 0.38
CA ASN A 100 -34.20 -19.22 1.24
C ASN A 100 -33.96 -20.72 1.52
N GLY A 101 -33.53 -21.06 2.74
CA GLY A 101 -33.56 -22.43 3.28
C GLY A 101 -32.20 -23.05 3.62
N LYS A 102 -32.04 -23.30 4.93
CA LYS A 102 -31.07 -24.19 5.60
C LYS A 102 -29.71 -23.58 5.98
N GLN A 103 -29.64 -23.24 7.26
CA GLN A 103 -28.44 -23.06 8.06
C GLN A 103 -27.47 -24.23 7.88
N GLN A 104 -26.32 -23.96 7.27
CA GLN A 104 -25.04 -24.58 7.65
C GLN A 104 -24.00 -23.47 7.72
N ALA A 105 -24.26 -22.51 8.61
CA ALA A 105 -23.35 -21.44 8.96
C ALA A 105 -22.35 -21.92 10.03
N GLU A 106 -21.63 -23.00 9.77
CA GLU A 106 -20.63 -23.51 10.71
C GLU A 106 -19.40 -23.99 9.95
N ASN A 107 -18.38 -23.11 9.88
CA ASN A 107 -16.99 -23.44 10.27
C ASN A 107 -15.87 -22.66 9.57
N HIS A 108 -16.12 -21.64 8.74
CA HIS A 108 -15.01 -20.84 8.18
C HIS A 108 -15.09 -19.32 8.34
N CYS A 109 -15.84 -18.84 9.34
CA CYS A 109 -15.75 -17.46 9.85
C CYS A 109 -15.19 -17.43 11.28
N ARG A 110 -14.02 -18.04 11.52
CA ARG A 110 -13.28 -17.91 12.80
C ARG A 110 -12.24 -16.80 12.73
N ASN A 111 -12.68 -15.55 12.57
CA ASN A 111 -11.82 -14.38 12.81
C ASN A 111 -12.39 -13.55 13.98
N PRO A 112 -11.67 -13.36 15.10
CA PRO A 112 -12.19 -12.71 16.31
C PRO A 112 -12.48 -11.21 16.18
N LEU A 113 -12.40 -10.62 14.99
CA LEU A 113 -12.71 -9.21 14.74
C LEU A 113 -14.20 -8.95 14.44
N CYS A 114 -15.07 -9.95 14.58
CA CYS A 114 -16.52 -9.79 14.53
C CYS A 114 -17.15 -9.71 15.93
N GLY A 115 -16.51 -8.99 16.85
CA GLY A 115 -17.17 -8.38 18.03
C GLY A 115 -17.28 -6.89 17.74
N ILE A 116 -18.35 -6.17 18.05
CA ILE A 116 -18.91 -6.02 19.40
C ILE A 116 -20.32 -5.42 19.30
N GLY A 117 -21.24 -5.91 20.15
CA GLY A 117 -22.52 -5.28 20.44
C GLY A 117 -23.15 -5.95 21.67
N ARG A 118 -22.76 -5.50 22.87
CA ARG A 118 -23.43 -5.85 24.13
C ARG A 118 -24.80 -5.14 24.21
N GLY A 119 -25.79 -5.84 24.76
CA GLY A 119 -27.11 -5.33 25.17
C GLY A 119 -28.18 -6.35 24.76
N GLY A 120 -29.01 -6.95 25.60
CA GLY A 120 -29.47 -6.61 26.94
C GLY A 120 -30.97 -6.93 26.95
N ARG A 121 -31.40 -7.89 27.79
CA ARG A 121 -32.78 -8.21 28.25
C ARG A 121 -33.94 -8.16 27.24
N THR A 122 -34.60 -9.30 27.04
CA THR A 122 -35.90 -9.65 27.68
C THR A 122 -36.05 -11.16 27.68
#